data_AF-A0A1H8QMB6-F1
#
_entry.id   AF-A0A1H8QMB6-F1
#
_cell.length_a   1.000
_cell.length_b   1.000
_cell.length_c   1.000
_cell.angle_alpha   90.00
_cell.angle_beta   90.00
_cell.angle_gamma   90.00
#
_symmetry.space_group_name_H-M   'P 1'
#
loop_
_entity.id
_entity.type
_entity.pdbx_description
1 polymer ?
#
loop_
_entity_poly.entity_id
_entity_poly.type
_entity_poly.pdbx_seq_one_letter_code
_entity_poly.pdbx_strand_id
1 'polypeptide(L)'
;MNELTPNQLENQSKEAIIAYLKDCNIKLEYLEKDSPYTDKWKRDPKHGKVFDIENFYYRISNAKPWYRVGLTVDGKTVTADNDHQEELLEKGDGFVKWITERIEYD
;
A
#
# COMPACT_ATOMS: atom_id res chain seq x y z
N MET A 1 23.02 15.00 0.68
CA MET A 1 21.78 14.34 0.22
C MET A 1 20.66 15.35 0.39
N ASN A 2 19.88 15.64 -0.66
CA ASN A 2 18.73 16.56 -0.54
C ASN A 2 17.57 15.78 0.08
N GLU A 3 17.09 16.24 1.23
CA GLU A 3 15.88 15.72 1.86
C GLU A 3 14.65 16.06 1.00
N LEU A 4 13.71 15.12 0.91
CA LEU A 4 12.45 15.33 0.23
C LEU A 4 11.58 16.30 1.04
N THR A 5 11.02 17.28 0.35
CA THR A 5 10.06 18.21 0.95
C THR A 5 8.74 17.47 1.29
N PRO A 6 7.94 17.96 2.25
CA PRO A 6 6.65 17.37 2.59
C PRO A 6 5.72 17.15 1.38
N ASN A 7 5.71 18.07 0.41
CA ASN A 7 4.95 17.92 -0.83
C ASN A 7 5.43 16.74 -1.70
N GLN A 8 6.74 16.49 -1.73
CA GLN A 8 7.29 15.36 -2.46
C GLN A 8 6.90 14.03 -1.81
N LEU A 9 6.88 13.97 -0.48
CA LEU A 9 6.39 12.81 0.27
C LEU A 9 4.88 12.59 0.07
N GLU A 10 4.09 13.66 0.05
CA GLU A 10 2.64 13.58 -0.19
C GLU A 10 2.34 13.09 -1.62
N ASN A 11 3.06 13.60 -2.62
CA ASN A 11 2.90 13.14 -4.00
C ASN A 11 3.32 11.67 -4.16
N GLN A 12 4.43 11.26 -3.55
CA GLN A 12 4.84 9.85 -3.54
C GLN A 12 3.80 8.95 -2.85
N SER A 13 3.20 9.41 -1.76
CA SER A 13 2.13 8.68 -1.06
C SER A 13 0.88 8.54 -1.95
N LYS A 14 0.49 9.60 -2.67
CA LYS A 14 -0.62 9.56 -3.63
C LYS A 14 -0.33 8.60 -4.79
N GLU A 15 0.89 8.64 -5.34
CA GLU A 15 1.30 7.73 -6.42
C GLU A 15 1.32 6.27 -5.96
N ALA A 16 1.78 5.99 -4.73
CA ALA A 16 1.74 4.66 -4.14
C ALA A 16 0.30 4.14 -3.98
N ILE A 17 -0.62 4.97 -3.49
CA ILE A 17 -2.05 4.61 -3.39
C ILE A 17 -2.67 4.38 -4.77
N ILE A 18 -2.36 5.22 -5.76
CA ILE A 18 -2.86 5.05 -7.14
C ILE A 18 -2.31 3.76 -7.76
N ALA A 19 -1.02 3.47 -7.58
CA ALA A 19 -0.39 2.24 -8.06
C ALA A 19 -1.03 1.01 -7.42
N TYR A 20 -1.27 1.08 -6.11
CA TYR A 20 -2.00 0.06 -5.35
C TYR A 20 -3.42 -0.16 -5.91
N LEU A 21 -4.19 0.92 -6.11
CA LEU A 21 -5.54 0.82 -6.68
C LEU A 21 -5.57 0.40 -8.16
N LYS A 22 -4.47 0.54 -8.91
CA LYS A 22 -4.35 0.11 -10.31
C LYS A 22 -3.93 -1.35 -10.46
N ASP A 23 -3.50 -2.02 -9.39
CA ASP A 23 -3.22 -3.44 -9.42
C ASP A 23 -4.53 -4.22 -9.64
N CYS A 24 -4.60 -4.99 -10.72
CA CYS A 24 -5.78 -5.76 -11.09
C CYS A 24 -6.15 -6.87 -10.09
N ASN A 25 -5.24 -7.20 -9.17
CA ASN A 25 -5.48 -8.12 -8.06
C ASN A 25 -6.15 -7.44 -6.86
N ILE A 26 -6.18 -6.11 -6.83
CA ILE A 26 -6.82 -5.32 -5.78
C ILE A 26 -8.27 -5.07 -6.15
N LYS A 27 -9.17 -5.58 -5.29
CA LYS A 27 -10.61 -5.40 -5.44
C LYS A 27 -11.12 -4.47 -4.35
N LEU A 28 -11.82 -3.44 -4.77
CA LEU A 28 -12.63 -2.63 -3.87
C LEU A 28 -13.89 -3.43 -3.54
N GLU A 29 -14.06 -3.78 -2.27
CA GLU A 29 -15.28 -4.38 -1.78
C GLU A 29 -16.15 -3.32 -1.11
N TYR A 30 -17.46 -3.52 -1.18
CA TYR A 30 -18.42 -2.67 -0.51
C TYR A 30 -19.51 -3.50 0.16
N LEU A 31 -20.10 -2.93 1.21
CA LEU A 31 -21.19 -3.53 1.97
C LEU A 31 -22.16 -2.43 2.42
N GLU A 32 -23.46 -2.65 2.26
CA GLU A 32 -24.49 -1.75 2.80
C GLU A 32 -24.35 -1.62 4.31
N LYS A 33 -24.51 -0.40 4.84
CA LYS A 33 -24.32 -0.14 6.27
C LYS A 33 -25.26 -0.94 7.15
N ASP A 34 -26.50 -1.13 6.71
CA ASP A 34 -27.56 -1.84 7.42
C ASP A 34 -27.47 -3.37 7.27
N SER A 35 -26.43 -3.88 6.60
CA SER A 35 -26.21 -5.31 6.47
C SER A 35 -25.98 -5.94 7.85
N PRO A 36 -26.62 -7.09 8.16
CA PRO A 36 -26.36 -7.81 9.41
C PRO A 36 -24.92 -8.34 9.52
N TYR A 37 -24.16 -8.30 8.43
CA TYR A 37 -22.77 -8.76 8.37
C TYR A 37 -21.75 -7.62 8.56
N THR A 38 -22.19 -6.37 8.67
CA THR A 38 -21.34 -5.18 8.71
C THR A 38 -20.23 -5.26 9.74
N ASP A 39 -20.54 -5.65 10.98
CA ASP A 39 -19.52 -5.68 12.04
C ASP A 39 -18.46 -6.76 11.82
N LYS A 40 -18.86 -7.95 11.36
CA LYS A 40 -17.92 -9.03 11.04
C LYS A 40 -17.07 -8.67 9.82
N TRP A 41 -17.68 -8.04 8.83
CA TRP A 41 -17.00 -7.60 7.62
C TRP A 41 -15.99 -6.48 7.92
N LYS A 42 -16.32 -5.48 8.73
CA LYS A 42 -15.37 -4.41 9.08
C LYS A 42 -14.14 -4.88 9.84
N ARG A 43 -14.26 -5.97 10.60
CA ARG A 43 -13.21 -6.49 11.51
C ARG A 43 -12.36 -7.60 10.90
N ASP A 44 -12.57 -7.94 9.63
CA ASP A 44 -11.79 -9.00 8.97
C ASP A 44 -10.34 -8.52 8.73
N PRO A 45 -9.34 -9.11 9.40
CA PRO A 45 -7.96 -8.66 9.35
C PRO A 45 -7.28 -8.94 7.99
N LYS A 46 -7.93 -9.70 7.09
CA LYS A 46 -7.42 -9.93 5.73
C LYS A 46 -7.68 -8.76 4.78
N HIS A 47 -8.37 -7.73 5.24
CA HIS A 47 -8.83 -6.63 4.42
C HIS A 47 -8.31 -5.31 4.99
N GLY A 48 -8.16 -4.33 4.11
CA GLY A 48 -7.60 -3.03 4.48
C GLY A 48 -8.59 -2.19 5.28
N LYS A 49 -8.12 -1.00 5.64
CA LYS A 49 -8.92 -0.02 6.36
C LYS A 49 -10.27 0.21 5.68
N VAL A 50 -11.32 0.21 6.49
CA VAL A 50 -12.68 0.50 6.04
C VAL A 50 -12.87 2.00 5.92
N PHE A 51 -13.49 2.43 4.84
CA PHE A 51 -13.94 3.80 4.62
C PHE A 51 -15.45 3.84 4.47
N ASP A 52 -16.03 4.92 4.98
CA ASP A 52 -17.47 5.15 5.03
C ASP A 52 -17.82 6.20 3.96
N ILE A 53 -18.72 5.85 3.04
CA ILE A 53 -19.25 6.79 2.05
C ILE A 53 -20.76 6.54 1.91
N GLU A 54 -21.56 7.53 2.32
CA GLU A 54 -23.03 7.56 2.22
C GLU A 54 -23.72 6.30 2.77
N ASN A 55 -24.19 5.41 1.90
CA ASN A 55 -24.98 4.22 2.25
C ASN A 55 -24.15 2.95 2.33
N PHE A 56 -22.84 3.03 2.06
CA PHE A 56 -21.96 1.87 1.97
C PHE A 56 -20.69 2.04 2.82
N TYR A 57 -20.22 0.93 3.34
CA TYR A 57 -18.83 0.76 3.75
C TYR A 57 -18.04 0.20 2.59
N TYR A 58 -16.79 0.62 2.48
CA TYR A 58 -15.86 0.16 1.47
C TYR A 58 -14.57 -0.28 2.15
N ARG A 59 -13.90 -1.27 1.58
CA ARG A 59 -12.57 -1.72 2.03
C ARG A 59 -11.81 -2.31 0.86
N ILE A 60 -10.51 -2.43 1.03
CA ILE A 60 -9.66 -3.05 0.03
C ILE A 60 -9.52 -4.54 0.36
N SER A 61 -9.92 -5.41 -0.58
CA SER A 61 -9.74 -6.85 -0.47
C SER A 61 -8.27 -7.23 -0.50
N ASN A 62 -7.88 -8.18 0.37
CA ASN A 62 -6.52 -8.70 0.47
C ASN A 62 -5.49 -7.59 0.65
N ALA A 63 -5.79 -6.63 1.52
CA ALA A 63 -4.87 -5.53 1.70
C ALA A 63 -3.53 -6.03 2.23
N LYS A 64 -2.45 -5.52 1.64
CA LYS A 64 -1.11 -5.90 2.06
C LYS A 64 -0.83 -5.24 3.42
N PRO A 65 -0.36 -6.02 4.42
CA PRO A 65 -0.14 -5.49 5.77
C PRO A 65 1.02 -4.49 5.82
N TRP A 66 1.93 -4.54 4.83
CA TRP A 66 3.04 -3.62 4.71
C TRP A 66 3.51 -3.52 3.25
N TYR A 67 4.24 -2.44 2.96
CA TYR A 67 5.06 -2.33 1.75
C TYR A 67 6.27 -1.43 2.02
N ARG A 68 7.32 -1.56 1.20
CA ARG A 68 8.54 -0.77 1.27
C ARG A 68 8.89 -0.22 -0.11
N VAL A 69 9.38 1.02 -0.17
CA VAL A 69 9.71 1.71 -1.43
C VAL A 69 11.21 1.96 -1.49
N GLY A 70 11.83 1.57 -2.61
CA GLY A 70 13.26 1.70 -2.84
C GLY A 70 13.60 2.44 -4.13
N LEU A 71 14.87 2.80 -4.28
CA LEU A 71 15.40 3.49 -5.46
C LEU A 71 16.50 2.65 -6.11
N THR A 72 16.49 2.64 -7.44
CA THR A 72 17.52 2.00 -8.27
C THR A 72 18.58 3.00 -8.76
N VAL A 73 19.71 2.49 -9.27
CA VAL A 73 20.83 3.29 -9.81
C VAL A 73 20.36 4.17 -10.98
N ASP A 74 19.42 3.67 -11.79
CA ASP A 74 18.80 4.42 -12.89
C ASP A 74 17.77 5.46 -12.43
N GLY A 75 17.60 5.65 -11.12
CA GLY A 75 16.63 6.58 -10.54
C GLY A 75 15.18 6.11 -10.61
N LYS A 76 14.91 4.84 -10.95
CA LYS A 76 13.56 4.28 -10.92
C LYS A 76 13.18 3.86 -9.50
N THR A 77 11.95 4.18 -9.12
CA THR A 77 11.33 3.71 -7.89
C THR A 77 10.91 2.24 -8.03
N VAL A 78 11.22 1.43 -7.03
CA VAL A 78 10.81 0.02 -6.90
C VAL A 78 10.03 -0.17 -5.60
N THR A 79 9.22 -1.23 -5.52
CA THR A 79 8.46 -1.56 -4.31
C THR A 79 8.66 -3.03 -3.96
N ALA A 80 8.65 -3.32 -2.67
CA ALA A 80 8.66 -4.68 -2.12
C ALA A 80 7.51 -4.82 -1.12
N ASP A 81 6.79 -5.94 -1.21
CA ASP A 81 5.64 -6.23 -0.34
C ASP A 81 5.81 -7.55 0.45
N ASN A 82 6.99 -8.17 0.33
CA ASN A 82 7.39 -9.35 1.09
C ASN A 82 8.93 -9.40 1.21
N ASP A 83 9.43 -10.10 2.22
CA ASP A 83 10.86 -10.16 2.54
C ASP A 83 11.70 -10.76 1.40
N HIS A 84 11.12 -11.68 0.62
CA HIS A 84 11.81 -12.30 -0.52
C HIS A 84 12.07 -11.29 -1.65
N GLN A 85 11.13 -10.38 -1.94
CA GLN A 85 11.33 -9.31 -2.91
C GLN A 85 12.38 -8.30 -2.44
N GLU A 86 12.40 -7.96 -1.15
CA GLU A 86 13.45 -7.09 -0.59
C GLU A 86 14.83 -7.71 -0.83
N GLU A 87 14.99 -8.99 -0.50
CA GLU A 87 16.25 -9.70 -0.67
C GLU A 87 16.70 -9.78 -2.14
N LEU A 88 15.76 -9.97 -3.08
CA LEU A 88 16.06 -9.96 -4.52
C LEU A 88 16.49 -8.59 -5.01
N LEU A 89 15.85 -7.52 -4.53
CA LEU A 89 16.21 -6.15 -4.89
C LEU A 89 17.57 -5.77 -4.33
N GLU A 90 17.84 -6.06 -3.06
CA GLU A 90 19.12 -5.74 -2.39
C GLU A 90 20.30 -6.50 -2.99
N LYS A 91 20.09 -7.71 -3.51
CA LYS A 91 21.12 -8.49 -4.21
C LYS A 91 21.33 -8.08 -5.67
N GLY A 92 20.44 -7.26 -6.24
CA GLY A 92 20.53 -6.83 -7.62
C GLY A 92 21.50 -5.66 -7.81
N ASP A 93 22.30 -5.71 -8.88
CA ASP A 93 23.30 -4.67 -9.24
C ASP A 93 22.72 -3.26 -9.48
N GLY A 94 21.40 -3.12 -9.45
CA GLY A 94 20.70 -1.87 -9.69
C GLY A 94 20.10 -1.23 -8.45
N PHE A 95 20.17 -1.81 -7.26
CA PHE A 95 19.52 -1.24 -6.07
C PHE A 95 20.43 -0.29 -5.30
N VAL A 96 19.90 0.86 -4.88
CA VAL A 96 20.66 1.90 -4.16
C VAL A 96 20.31 1.89 -2.69
N LYS A 97 19.03 2.10 -2.37
CA LYS A 97 18.55 2.22 -1.00
C LYS A 97 17.03 2.17 -0.89
N TRP A 98 16.56 1.84 0.30
CA TRP A 98 15.19 2.09 0.72
C TRP A 98 14.98 3.59 1.01
N ILE A 99 13.82 4.11 0.64
CA ILE A 99 13.48 5.54 0.76
C ILE A 99 12.84 5.84 2.13
N THR A 100 12.17 4.85 2.72
CA THR A 100 11.55 4.95 4.05
C THR A 100 11.72 3.64 4.82
N GLU A 101 11.49 3.72 6.14
CA GLU A 101 11.25 2.54 6.96
C GLU A 101 10.01 1.80 6.50
N ARG A 102 9.90 0.52 6.90
CA ARG A 102 8.72 -0.29 6.66
C ARG A 102 7.48 0.40 7.25
N ILE A 103 6.43 0.52 6.46
CA ILE A 103 5.14 1.04 6.92
C ILE A 103 4.22 -0.16 7.10
N GLU A 104 3.91 -0.48 8.36
CA GLU A 104 2.91 -1.48 8.74
C GLU A 104 1.58 -0.77 8.97
N TYR A 105 0.49 -1.34 8.44
CA TYR A 105 -0.85 -0.83 8.68
C TYR A 105 -1.52 -1.69 9.77
N ASP A 106 -1.86 -1.04 10.89
CA ASP A 106 -2.72 -1.59 11.94
C ASP A 106 -4.18 -1.75 11.48
#